data_AF-A0A8S9S3A4-F1
#
_entry.id   AF-A0A8S9S3A4-F1
#
_cell.length_a   1.000
_cell.length_b   1.000
_cell.length_c   1.000
_cell.angle_alpha   90.00
_cell.angle_beta   90.00
_cell.angle_gamma   90.00
#
_symmetry.space_group_name_H-M   'P 1'
#
loop_
_entity.id
_entity.type
_entity.pdbx_description
1 polymer ?
#
loop_
_entity_poly.entity_id
_entity_poly.type
_entity_poly.pdbx_seq_one_letter_code
_entity_poly.pdbx_strand_id
1 'polypeptide(L)' 'MDQDGRRPFELVYHGQFDDSRPSNNTPVTGRDLSLAIDLVLSCQPIPTNQKPSVGCSIKWHPGTES' A
#
# COMPACT_ATOMS: atom_id res chain seq x y z
N MET A 1 12.71 -22.10 -3.26
CA MET A 1 13.48 -21.55 -2.12
C MET A 1 14.78 -21.06 -2.71
N ASP A 2 15.12 -19.80 -2.49
CA ASP A 2 16.46 -19.30 -2.82
C ASP A 2 17.49 -19.92 -1.85
N GLN A 3 18.79 -19.73 -2.13
CA GLN A 3 19.89 -20.34 -1.36
C GLN A 3 19.97 -19.81 0.09
N ASP A 4 19.18 -18.79 0.44
CA ASP A 4 19.14 -18.13 1.76
C ASP A 4 17.89 -18.53 2.57
N GLY A 5 17.06 -19.45 2.05
CA GLY A 5 15.82 -19.88 2.71
C GLY A 5 14.76 -18.78 2.81
N ARG A 6 14.96 -17.65 2.12
CA ARG A 6 14.00 -16.56 2.05
C ARG A 6 13.00 -16.84 0.94
N ARG A 7 11.75 -16.53 1.23
CA ARG A 7 10.73 -16.46 0.18
C ARG A 7 10.99 -15.16 -0.61
N PRO A 8 10.81 -15.17 -1.94
CA PRO A 8 10.91 -13.94 -2.73
C PRO A 8 9.96 -12.88 -2.15
N PHE A 9 10.39 -11.62 -2.13
CA PHE A 9 9.53 -10.52 -1.69
C PHE A 9 8.40 -10.36 -2.70
N GLU A 10 7.16 -10.51 -2.23
CA GLU A 10 5.95 -10.35 -3.00
C GLU A 10 5.23 -9.07 -2.58
N LEU A 11 4.72 -8.31 -3.56
CA LEU A 11 3.87 -7.15 -3.31
C LEU A 11 2.45 -7.62 -3.01
N VAL A 12 2.06 -7.54 -1.74
CA VAL A 12 0.75 -8.02 -1.27
C VAL A 12 -0.28 -6.90 -1.09
N TYR A 13 0.17 -5.64 -1.00
CA TYR A 13 -0.70 -4.48 -0.87
C TYR A 13 -0.13 -3.26 -1.60
N HIS A 14 -0.95 -2.63 -2.44
CA HIS A 14 -0.68 -1.36 -3.09
C HIS A 14 -1.98 -0.56 -3.21
N GLY A 15 -2.12 0.46 -2.36
CA GLY A 15 -3.35 1.22 -2.27
C GLY A 15 -3.25 2.41 -1.32
N GLN A 16 -4.41 2.95 -0.98
CA GLN A 16 -4.56 4.08 -0.08
C GLN A 16 -4.12 3.77 1.35
N PHE A 17 -3.85 4.80 2.15
CA PHE A 17 -3.64 4.62 3.59
C PHE A 17 -4.96 4.31 4.32
N ASP A 18 -5.99 5.09 4.00
CA ASP A 18 -7.37 4.97 4.45
C ASP A 18 -8.31 5.81 3.54
N ASP A 19 -9.57 5.94 3.94
CA ASP A 19 -10.58 6.72 3.22
C ASP A 19 -10.49 8.24 3.44
N SER A 20 -9.57 8.74 4.27
CA SER A 20 -9.44 10.18 4.53
C SER A 20 -8.92 10.94 3.30
N ARG A 21 -9.46 12.14 3.07
CA ARG A 21 -9.04 13.06 2.00
C ARG A 21 -9.09 14.49 2.54
N PRO A 22 -8.28 15.44 1.98
CA PRO A 22 -8.27 16.83 2.41
C PRO A 22 -9.63 17.54 2.45
N SER A 23 -10.66 17.00 1.80
CA SER A 23 -11.99 17.61 1.66
C SER A 23 -13.17 16.78 2.18
N ASN A 24 -12.95 15.58 2.72
CA ASN A 24 -14.08 14.68 3.05
C ASN A 24 -14.41 14.54 4.54
N ASN A 25 -13.80 15.35 5.41
CA ASN A 25 -14.00 15.35 6.88
C ASN A 25 -13.85 13.98 7.56
N THR A 26 -13.39 12.95 6.86
CA THR A 26 -13.12 11.63 7.41
C THR A 26 -11.84 11.69 8.25
N PRO A 27 -11.86 11.27 9.52
CA PRO A 27 -10.66 11.20 10.34
C PRO A 27 -9.60 10.28 9.70
N VAL A 28 -8.33 10.62 9.91
CA VAL A 28 -7.21 9.75 9.54
C VAL A 28 -7.18 8.56 10.50
N THR A 29 -7.11 7.34 9.95
CA THR A 29 -7.18 6.08 10.70
C THR A 29 -6.09 5.07 10.32
N GLY A 30 -5.56 5.14 9.09
CA GLY A 30 -4.63 4.14 8.55
C GLY A 30 -5.21 2.75 8.33
N ARG A 31 -6.54 2.63 8.39
CA ARG A 31 -7.26 1.34 8.46
C ARG A 31 -6.82 0.34 7.39
N ASP A 32 -6.68 0.78 6.14
CA ASP A 32 -6.46 -0.15 5.03
C ASP A 32 -5.04 -0.71 5.05
N LEU A 33 -4.04 0.15 5.27
CA LEU A 33 -2.65 -0.28 5.37
C LEU A 33 -2.40 -1.10 6.64
N SER A 34 -2.97 -0.69 7.79
CA SER A 34 -2.85 -1.43 9.05
C SER A 34 -3.47 -2.82 8.93
N LEU A 35 -4.66 -2.94 8.35
CA LEU A 35 -5.29 -4.24 8.13
C LEU A 35 -4.45 -5.14 7.22
N ALA A 36 -3.86 -4.60 6.15
CA ALA A 36 -2.99 -5.37 5.28
C ALA A 36 -1.76 -5.92 6.05
N ILE A 37 -1.15 -5.10 6.91
CA ILE A 37 -0.03 -5.53 7.76
C ILE A 37 -0.47 -6.65 8.72
N ASP A 38 -1.61 -6.47 9.42
CA ASP A 38 -2.12 -7.46 10.37
C ASP A 38 -2.41 -8.81 9.71
N LEU A 39 -2.98 -8.78 8.50
CA LEU A 39 -3.27 -9.99 7.71
C LEU A 39 -1.99 -10.69 7.25
N VAL A 40 -0.96 -9.95 6.82
CA VAL A 40 0.35 -10.52 6.49
C VAL A 40 0.98 -11.20 7.71
N LEU A 41 0.95 -10.54 8.87
CA LEU A 41 1.53 -11.06 10.12
C LEU A 41 0.78 -12.30 10.64
N SER A 42 -0.53 -12.36 10.39
CA SER A 42 -1.38 -13.50 10.77
C SER A 42 -1.49 -14.59 9.70
N CYS A 43 -0.70 -14.49 8.62
CA CYS A 43 -0.72 -15.40 7.48
C CYS A 43 -2.13 -15.58 6.87
N GLN A 44 -2.93 -14.51 6.88
CA GLN A 44 -4.28 -14.48 6.34
C GLN A 44 -4.30 -13.90 4.91
N PRO A 45 -5.30 -14.25 4.10
CA PRO A 45 -5.48 -13.67 2.77
C PRO A 45 -5.71 -12.15 2.82
N ILE A 46 -5.07 -11.40 1.91
CA ILE A 46 -5.26 -9.96 1.75
C ILE A 46 -6.47 -9.69 0.84
N PRO A 47 -7.34 -8.70 1.15
CA PRO A 47 -8.42 -8.31 0.27
C PRO A 47 -7.92 -7.93 -1.13
N THR A 48 -8.60 -8.43 -2.15
CA THR A 48 -8.28 -8.13 -3.56
C THR A 48 -8.69 -6.72 -3.96
N ASN A 49 -9.70 -6.15 -3.29
CA ASN A 49 -10.14 -4.79 -3.55
C ASN A 49 -9.25 -3.78 -2.80
N GLN A 50 -8.20 -3.30 -3.47
CA GLN A 50 -7.27 -2.30 -2.96
C GLN A 50 -7.52 -0.98 -3.69
N LYS A 51 -8.10 0.00 -2.98
CA LYS A 51 -8.37 1.32 -3.58
C LYS A 51 -7.03 2.03 -3.83
N PRO A 52 -6.78 2.56 -5.05
CA PRO A 52 -5.55 3.30 -5.32
C PRO A 52 -5.38 4.51 -4.39
N SER A 53 -4.13 4.79 -4.02
CA SER A 53 -3.78 6.05 -3.35
C SER A 53 -4.03 7.24 -4.27
N VAL A 54 -4.38 8.38 -3.69
CA VAL A 54 -4.57 9.64 -4.43
C VAL A 54 -3.68 10.71 -3.80
N GLY A 55 -2.90 11.41 -4.63
CA GLY A 55 -2.00 12.45 -4.18
C GLY A 55 -1.40 13.22 -5.35
N CYS A 56 -0.45 14.11 -5.05
CA CYS A 56 0.32 14.80 -6.07
C CYS A 56 1.13 13.79 -6.91
N SER A 57 1.27 14.06 -8.21
CA SER A 57 2.22 13.34 -9.06
C SER A 57 3.64 13.46 -8.52
N ILE A 58 4.44 12.41 -8.72
CA ILE A 58 5.88 12.42 -8.41
C ILE A 58 6.55 13.58 -9.15
N LYS A 59 7.44 14.29 -8.46
CA LYS A 59 8.25 15.37 -9.04
C LYS A 59 9.59 14.79 -9.48
N TRP A 60 9.69 14.45 -10.76
CA TRP A 60 10.91 13.91 -11.36
C TRP A 60 11.96 14.99 -11.56
N HIS A 61 13.23 14.59 -11.54
CA HIS A 61 14.31 15.46 -11.97
C HIS A 61 14.23 15.70 -13.48
N PRO A 62 14.62 16.90 -13.98
CA PRO A 62 14.59 17.20 -15.41
C PRO A 62 15.37 16.16 -16.22
N GLY A 63 14.77 15.66 -17.30
CA GLY A 63 15.38 14.65 -18.18
C GLY A 63 15.26 13.20 -17.70
N THR A 64 14.54 12.93 -16.60
CA THR A 64 14.24 11.57 -16.13
C THR A 64 12.78 11.17 -16.36
N GLU A 65 12.07 11.89 -17.24
CA GLU A 65 10.74 11.45 -17.67
C GLU A 65 10.85 10.24 -18.61
N SER A 66 9.89 9.33 -18.46
CA SER A 66 9.67 8.20 -19.37
C SER A 66 8.94 8.63 -20.63
#